data_AF-A0A818FC64-F1
#
_entry.id   AF-A0A818FC64-F1
#
_cell.length_a   1.000
_cell.length_b   1.000
_cell.length_c   1.000
_cell.angle_alpha   90.00
_cell.angle_beta   90.00
_cell.angle_gamma   90.00
#
_symmetry.space_group_name_H-M   'P 1'
#
loop_
_entity.id
_entity.type
_entity.pdbx_description
1 polymer ?
#
loop_
_entity_poly.entity_id
_entity_poly.type
_entity_poly.pdbx_seq_one_letter_code
_entity_poly.pdbx_strand_id
1 'polypeptide(L)'
;MVVGQNNKNQQEESVYNLIPRNEIRPPKASCYVSKFNPDVREKFNEGKHEHRTMGYAEEPVPGPQQFLKKNQNNTKHNVINNNKDTSLNKDRTQRKPPVPSIRDAPKMGTRTEKNFIQTNSLDVVMTVPKKPERNTVDDRFGDKFPVDQSGLTQKYVLKKNFGEVPVYIKTRQADMEKAKQEYQTYVSDYFRRGAMREMDIEERKTIVDGLKKQWEDVHHEYQTLSVLIDTIPKRQYKERLEHQMKLLEKDIDLLEKHHVIYIAD
;
A
#
# COMPACT_ATOMS: atom_id res chain seq x y z
N MET A 1 25.21 -47.95 12.99
CA MET A 1 25.56 -47.36 14.30
C MET A 1 24.68 -46.13 14.49
N VAL A 2 23.68 -46.23 15.35
CA VAL A 2 22.74 -45.15 15.65
C VAL A 2 23.36 -44.29 16.76
N VAL A 3 23.71 -43.05 16.43
CA VAL A 3 24.26 -42.08 17.40
C VAL A 3 23.07 -41.47 18.14
N GLY A 4 22.90 -41.89 19.40
CA GLY A 4 21.92 -41.32 20.32
C GLY A 4 22.27 -39.87 20.66
N GLN A 5 21.27 -39.00 20.62
CA GLN A 5 21.41 -37.61 21.02
C GLN A 5 21.61 -37.53 22.55
N ASN A 6 22.75 -36.96 22.96
CA ASN A 6 23.08 -36.72 24.36
C ASN A 6 22.20 -35.60 24.93
N ASN A 7 21.59 -35.90 26.08
CA ASN A 7 20.83 -35.01 26.95
C ASN A 7 21.60 -33.73 27.29
N LYS A 8 21.20 -32.60 26.71
CA LYS A 8 21.57 -31.26 27.20
C LYS A 8 20.56 -30.84 28.27
N ASN A 9 20.84 -31.17 29.53
CA ASN A 9 20.36 -30.48 30.75
C ASN A 9 20.77 -31.24 32.02
N GLN A 10 22.07 -31.50 32.20
CA GLN A 10 22.60 -31.79 33.54
C GLN A 10 23.07 -30.47 34.14
N GLN A 11 22.16 -29.79 34.85
CA GLN A 11 22.58 -28.76 35.80
C GLN A 11 23.05 -29.51 37.06
N GLU A 12 24.24 -29.17 37.57
CA GLU A 12 24.74 -29.74 38.83
C GLU A 12 23.73 -29.49 39.95
N GLU A 13 23.32 -30.55 40.64
CA GLU A 13 22.35 -30.47 41.73
C GLU A 13 22.95 -29.62 42.87
N SER A 14 22.35 -28.46 43.12
CA SER A 14 22.78 -27.52 44.14
C SER A 14 21.62 -27.17 45.05
N VAL A 15 21.86 -27.23 46.37
CA VAL A 15 20.86 -26.89 47.41
C VAL A 15 20.29 -25.48 47.21
N TYR A 16 21.07 -24.57 46.62
CA TYR A 16 20.65 -23.21 46.32
C TYR A 16 19.66 -23.09 45.13
N ASN A 17 19.50 -24.15 44.33
CA ASN A 17 18.60 -24.22 43.16
C ASN A 17 17.33 -25.07 43.42
N LEU A 18 17.10 -25.50 44.67
CA LEU A 18 15.94 -26.32 45.08
C LEU A 18 14.59 -25.61 44.87
N ILE A 19 14.57 -24.29 45.01
CA ILE A 19 13.37 -23.48 44.78
C ILE A 19 13.57 -22.73 43.46
N PRO A 20 12.78 -23.02 42.41
CA PRO A 20 12.90 -22.30 41.15
C PRO A 20 12.62 -20.82 41.41
N ARG A 21 13.54 -19.95 40.96
CA ARG A 21 13.32 -18.50 41.05
C ARG A 21 12.12 -18.15 40.17
N ASN A 22 11.15 -17.43 40.74
CA ASN A 22 10.00 -16.96 39.97
C ASN A 22 10.48 -16.06 38.83
N GLU A 23 10.43 -16.55 37.60
CA GLU A 23 10.68 -15.75 36.41
C GLU A 23 9.56 -14.72 36.26
N ILE A 24 9.87 -13.47 36.56
CA ILE A 24 8.94 -12.36 36.34
C ILE A 24 8.81 -12.18 34.83
N ARG A 25 7.73 -12.72 34.25
CA ARG A 25 7.43 -12.52 32.83
C ARG A 25 7.16 -11.04 32.60
N PRO A 26 7.87 -10.37 31.67
CA PRO A 26 7.56 -8.98 31.36
C PRO A 26 6.12 -8.88 30.83
N PRO A 27 5.37 -7.83 31.20
CA PRO A 27 4.02 -7.62 30.69
C PRO A 27 4.06 -7.49 29.16
N LYS A 28 3.06 -8.05 28.47
CA LYS A 28 2.93 -7.90 27.02
C LYS A 28 2.81 -6.42 26.66
N ALA A 29 3.48 -6.00 25.60
CA ALA A 29 3.33 -4.65 25.07
C ALA A 29 1.88 -4.40 24.63
N SER A 30 1.40 -3.16 24.78
CA SER A 30 0.09 -2.76 24.28
C SER A 30 -0.01 -2.96 22.77
N CYS A 31 -1.18 -3.35 22.27
CA CYS A 31 -1.43 -3.43 20.84
C CYS A 31 -1.23 -2.04 20.19
N TYR A 32 -0.61 -2.01 19.01
CA TYR A 32 -0.42 -0.77 18.27
C TYR A 32 -1.76 -0.18 17.83
N VAL A 33 -1.98 1.10 18.14
CA VAL A 33 -3.12 1.87 17.63
C VAL A 33 -2.60 2.91 16.65
N SER A 34 -3.18 2.94 15.45
CA SER A 34 -2.82 3.89 14.40
C SER A 34 -3.03 5.33 14.87
N LYS A 35 -2.06 6.20 14.56
CA LYS A 35 -2.15 7.65 14.81
C LYS A 35 -3.34 8.31 14.12
N PHE A 36 -3.84 7.71 13.05
CA PHE A 36 -4.96 8.22 12.25
C PHE A 36 -6.33 7.67 12.67
N ASN A 37 -6.38 6.79 13.68
CA ASN A 37 -7.64 6.22 14.18
C ASN A 37 -8.69 7.29 14.59
N PRO A 38 -8.35 8.36 15.35
CA PRO A 38 -9.33 9.40 15.67
C PRO A 38 -9.86 10.09 14.41
N ASP A 39 -8.98 10.51 13.50
CA ASP A 39 -9.36 11.21 12.26
C ASP A 39 -10.27 10.35 11.37
N VAL A 40 -9.99 9.06 11.27
CA VAL A 40 -10.81 8.12 10.48
C VAL A 40 -12.19 7.96 11.11
N ARG A 41 -12.26 7.91 12.44
CA ARG A 41 -13.53 7.79 13.17
C ARG A 41 -14.36 9.06 13.08
N GLU A 42 -13.72 10.23 13.14
CA GLU A 42 -14.39 11.53 12.93
C GLU A 42 -14.93 11.63 11.51
N LYS A 43 -14.10 11.41 10.47
CA LYS A 43 -14.54 11.45 9.07
C LYS A 43 -15.63 10.44 8.73
N PHE A 44 -15.58 9.25 9.35
CA PHE A 44 -16.63 8.25 9.15
C PHE A 44 -17.96 8.68 9.77
N ASN A 45 -17.94 9.51 10.81
CA ASN A 45 -19.13 10.02 11.48
C ASN A 45 -19.58 11.39 10.97
N GLU A 46 -18.71 12.12 10.26
CA GLU A 46 -19.04 13.37 9.58
C GLU A 46 -20.21 13.16 8.60
N GLY A 47 -21.24 14.00 8.73
CA GLY A 47 -22.43 13.96 7.87
C GLY A 47 -23.45 12.87 8.20
N LYS A 48 -23.22 12.06 9.24
CA LYS A 48 -24.23 11.16 9.80
C LYS A 48 -25.15 11.94 10.73
N HIS A 49 -26.46 11.73 10.57
CA HIS A 49 -27.49 12.25 11.46
C HIS A 49 -28.24 11.07 12.08
N GLU A 50 -28.62 11.21 13.34
CA GLU A 50 -29.13 10.10 14.17
C GLU A 50 -30.39 9.42 13.58
N HIS A 51 -31.25 10.15 12.88
CA HIS A 51 -32.55 9.67 12.43
C HIS A 51 -32.88 10.05 10.96
N ARG A 52 -31.85 10.17 10.09
CA ARG A 52 -32.05 10.62 8.69
C ARG A 52 -32.86 9.65 7.83
N THR A 53 -32.66 8.34 8.01
CA THR A 53 -33.17 7.31 7.09
C THR A 53 -34.62 6.93 7.39
N MET A 54 -34.97 6.77 8.66
CA MET A 54 -36.29 6.26 9.08
C MET A 54 -37.03 7.19 10.06
N GLY A 55 -36.47 8.36 10.41
CA GLY A 55 -37.06 9.25 11.41
C GLY A 55 -37.03 8.68 12.83
N TYR A 56 -37.83 9.29 13.71
CA TYR A 56 -38.06 8.78 15.07
C TYR A 56 -39.12 7.68 15.05
N ALA A 57 -38.94 6.63 15.86
CA ALA A 57 -39.95 5.57 16.01
C ALA A 57 -41.24 6.08 16.68
N GLU A 58 -41.08 6.95 17.68
CA GLU A 58 -42.14 7.78 18.26
C GLU A 58 -41.60 9.21 18.33
N GLU A 59 -42.32 10.17 17.75
CA GLU A 59 -41.85 11.56 17.69
C GLU A 59 -41.82 12.18 19.10
N PRO A 60 -40.67 12.69 19.57
CA PRO A 60 -40.58 13.27 20.90
C PRO A 60 -41.39 14.57 20.95
N VAL A 61 -42.51 14.53 21.68
CA VAL A 61 -43.35 15.72 21.89
C VAL A 61 -42.64 16.63 22.90
N PRO A 62 -42.35 17.90 22.55
CA PRO A 62 -41.72 18.83 23.48
C PRO A 62 -42.64 19.07 24.67
N GLY A 63 -42.06 19.12 25.88
CA GLY A 63 -42.83 19.38 27.10
C GLY A 63 -43.48 20.78 27.07
N PRO A 64 -44.52 21.04 27.88
CA PRO A 64 -45.27 22.31 27.85
C PRO A 64 -44.44 23.57 28.14
N GLN A 65 -43.23 23.43 28.70
CA GLN A 65 -42.29 24.53 28.93
C GLN A 65 -41.40 24.86 27.71
N GLN A 66 -41.34 23.99 26.70
CA GLN A 66 -40.53 24.13 25.48
C GLN A 66 -41.36 24.69 24.30
N PHE A 67 -42.28 25.62 24.58
CA PHE A 67 -43.02 26.32 23.54
C PHE A 67 -42.13 27.30 22.78
N LEU A 68 -42.46 27.55 21.51
CA LEU A 68 -41.71 28.45 20.64
C LEU A 68 -41.72 29.89 21.18
N LYS A 69 -40.55 30.45 21.46
CA LYS A 69 -40.38 31.84 21.91
C LYS A 69 -40.10 32.77 20.74
N LYS A 70 -40.48 34.05 20.87
CA LYS A 70 -40.20 35.09 19.87
C LYS A 70 -38.68 35.15 19.61
N ASN A 71 -38.28 35.07 18.33
CA ASN A 71 -36.89 35.05 17.86
C ASN A 71 -36.04 33.82 18.24
N GLN A 72 -36.64 32.71 18.70
CA GLN A 72 -35.88 31.50 19.05
C GLN A 72 -35.19 30.85 17.84
N ASN A 73 -35.83 30.89 16.66
CA ASN A 73 -35.31 30.30 15.41
C ASN A 73 -34.72 31.35 14.45
N ASN A 74 -34.64 32.61 14.87
CA ASN A 74 -33.94 33.61 14.06
C ASN A 74 -32.45 33.37 14.24
N THR A 75 -31.76 33.09 13.14
CA THR A 75 -30.29 33.11 13.10
C THR A 75 -29.87 34.49 13.59
N LYS A 76 -29.31 34.56 14.80
CA LYS A 76 -28.66 35.79 15.25
C LYS A 76 -27.57 36.04 14.24
N HIS A 77 -27.76 37.03 13.36
CA HIS A 77 -26.62 37.63 12.69
C HIS A 77 -25.72 38.10 13.81
N ASN A 78 -24.63 37.39 14.05
CA ASN A 78 -23.59 37.87 14.94
C ASN A 78 -23.27 39.27 14.43
N VAL A 79 -23.61 40.28 15.23
CA VAL A 79 -23.09 41.63 15.03
C VAL A 79 -21.59 41.40 14.89
N ILE A 80 -21.05 41.72 13.71
CA ILE A 80 -19.63 41.63 13.46
C ILE A 80 -19.03 42.61 14.46
N ASN A 81 -18.63 42.10 15.62
CA ASN A 81 -17.82 42.86 16.54
C ASN A 81 -16.55 43.13 15.75
N ASN A 82 -16.31 44.40 15.43
CA ASN A 82 -15.11 44.87 14.75
C ASN A 82 -13.82 44.63 15.56
N ASN A 83 -13.89 43.80 16.60
CA ASN A 83 -12.78 43.31 17.37
C ASN A 83 -12.18 42.12 16.61
N LYS A 84 -11.15 42.50 15.85
CA LYS A 84 -10.17 41.71 15.12
C LYS A 84 -9.78 40.37 15.77
N ASP A 85 -10.62 39.35 15.67
CA ASP A 85 -10.19 37.96 15.79
C ASP A 85 -9.80 37.46 14.40
N THR A 86 -8.52 37.62 14.09
CA THR A 86 -7.90 37.47 12.77
C THR A 86 -7.71 36.03 12.30
N SER A 87 -8.47 35.06 12.80
CA SER A 87 -8.24 33.64 12.48
C SER A 87 -9.01 33.13 11.24
N LEU A 88 -10.06 33.83 10.78
CA LEU A 88 -10.88 33.37 9.65
C LEU A 88 -10.49 33.98 8.30
N ASN A 89 -9.52 34.90 8.27
CA ASN A 89 -8.95 35.47 7.05
C ASN A 89 -7.52 34.97 6.84
N LYS A 90 -7.34 33.65 6.83
CA LYS A 90 -6.08 33.08 6.37
C LYS A 90 -6.06 33.23 4.84
N ASP A 91 -5.12 34.05 4.37
CA ASP A 91 -4.70 34.17 2.97
C ASP A 91 -5.57 34.98 1.99
N ARG A 92 -5.95 36.19 2.39
CA ARG A 92 -5.83 37.32 1.46
C ARG A 92 -4.52 38.03 1.72
N THR A 93 -3.41 37.31 1.55
CA THR A 93 -2.10 37.97 1.41
C THR A 93 -2.26 39.00 0.29
N GLN A 94 -1.93 40.26 0.57
CA GLN A 94 -2.00 41.33 -0.41
C GLN A 94 -1.00 41.00 -1.52
N ARG A 95 -1.45 40.23 -2.52
CA ARG A 95 -0.60 39.77 -3.64
C ARG A 95 -0.08 40.94 -4.48
N LYS A 96 -0.72 42.10 -4.37
CA LYS A 96 -0.34 43.33 -5.06
C LYS A 96 0.00 44.39 -4.01
N PRO A 97 1.08 45.18 -4.22
CA PRO A 97 1.35 46.32 -3.36
C PRO A 97 0.21 47.34 -3.45
N PRO A 98 -0.02 48.13 -2.38
CA PRO A 98 -0.99 49.21 -2.41
C PRO A 98 -0.61 50.24 -3.48
N VAL A 99 -1.62 50.88 -4.08
CA VAL A 99 -1.42 51.95 -5.07
C VAL A 99 -0.73 53.14 -4.39
N PRO A 100 0.29 53.77 -5.01
CA PRO A 100 0.94 54.97 -4.47
C PRO A 100 -0.07 56.06 -4.12
N SER A 101 0.16 56.77 -3.01
CA SER A 101 -0.70 57.86 -2.56
C SER A 101 -0.52 59.10 -3.43
N ILE A 102 -1.55 59.94 -3.56
CA ILE A 102 -1.47 61.25 -4.23
C ILE A 102 -0.38 62.16 -3.63
N ARG A 103 -0.06 61.96 -2.34
CA ARG A 103 0.98 62.72 -1.64
C ARG A 103 2.38 62.09 -1.76
N ASP A 104 2.49 60.87 -2.28
CA ASP A 104 3.78 60.23 -2.52
C ASP A 104 4.42 60.88 -3.74
N ALA A 105 5.58 61.52 -3.54
CA ALA A 105 6.36 62.04 -4.65
C ALA A 105 6.82 60.86 -5.52
N PRO A 106 6.59 60.87 -6.85
CA PRO A 106 7.17 59.85 -7.71
C PRO A 106 8.68 59.86 -7.52
N LYS A 107 9.33 58.69 -7.56
CA LYS A 107 10.79 58.61 -7.60
C LYS A 107 11.25 59.24 -8.92
N MET A 108 11.38 60.56 -8.91
CA MET A 108 11.85 61.35 -10.04
C MET A 108 13.31 60.99 -10.26
N GLY A 109 13.55 60.21 -11.33
CA GLY A 109 14.84 59.84 -11.88
C GLY A 109 15.98 59.73 -10.87
N THR A 110 16.36 58.50 -10.50
CA THR A 110 17.62 58.25 -9.79
C THR A 110 18.77 58.85 -10.61
N ARG A 111 19.20 60.08 -10.28
CA ARG A 111 20.39 60.68 -10.85
C ARG A 111 21.55 59.89 -10.26
N THR A 112 22.12 59.00 -11.06
CA THR A 112 23.27 58.23 -10.64
C THR A 112 24.47 59.16 -10.59
N GLU A 113 25.15 59.25 -9.45
CA GLU A 113 26.45 59.92 -9.31
C GLU A 113 27.59 59.12 -9.96
N LYS A 114 27.26 58.05 -10.70
CA LYS A 114 28.23 57.21 -11.39
C LYS A 114 28.91 58.03 -12.47
N ASN A 115 30.24 58.09 -12.39
CA ASN A 115 31.05 58.66 -13.44
C ASN A 115 31.16 57.64 -14.60
N PHE A 116 30.29 57.78 -15.59
CA PHE A 116 30.24 56.87 -16.74
C PHE A 116 31.57 56.81 -17.52
N ILE A 117 32.37 57.87 -17.49
CA ILE A 117 33.68 57.92 -18.17
C ILE A 117 34.64 56.95 -17.49
N GLN A 118 34.71 57.01 -16.15
CA GLN A 118 35.57 56.13 -15.36
C GLN A 118 35.10 54.68 -15.39
N THR A 119 33.79 54.44 -15.30
CA THR A 119 33.25 53.07 -15.35
C THR A 119 33.46 52.44 -16.73
N ASN A 120 33.25 53.18 -17.82
CA ASN A 120 33.47 52.66 -19.16
C ASN A 120 34.96 52.40 -19.42
N SER A 121 35.85 53.27 -18.91
CA SER A 121 37.29 53.07 -18.97
C SER A 121 37.71 51.78 -18.26
N LEU A 122 37.25 51.58 -17.02
CA LEU A 122 37.55 50.37 -16.26
C LEU A 122 36.94 49.12 -16.91
N ASP A 123 35.72 49.21 -17.42
CA ASP A 123 35.05 48.10 -18.10
C ASP A 123 35.83 47.65 -19.34
N VAL A 124 36.28 48.58 -20.19
CA VAL A 124 37.13 48.25 -21.35
C VAL A 124 38.44 47.58 -20.93
N VAL A 125 39.08 48.06 -19.85
CA VAL A 125 40.34 47.47 -19.34
C VAL A 125 40.11 46.08 -18.73
N MET A 126 38.98 45.86 -18.07
CA MET A 126 38.64 44.60 -17.41
C MET A 126 38.03 43.57 -18.37
N THR A 127 37.46 43.99 -19.48
CA THR A 127 36.89 43.08 -20.47
C THR A 127 37.96 42.22 -21.11
N VAL A 128 37.75 40.90 -21.05
CA VAL A 128 38.61 39.94 -21.74
C VAL A 128 38.40 40.12 -23.26
N PRO A 129 39.46 40.18 -24.07
CA PRO A 129 39.33 40.31 -25.52
C PRO A 129 38.53 39.14 -26.10
N LYS A 130 37.74 39.41 -27.14
CA LYS A 130 36.97 38.38 -27.84
C LYS A 130 37.91 37.29 -28.33
N LYS A 131 37.60 36.02 -27.99
CA LYS A 131 38.36 34.87 -28.49
C LYS A 131 38.31 34.89 -30.03
N PRO A 132 39.45 34.79 -30.72
CA PRO A 132 39.47 34.77 -32.18
C PRO A 132 38.71 33.56 -32.71
N GLU A 133 38.14 33.71 -33.89
CA GLU A 133 37.51 32.58 -34.59
C GLU A 133 38.55 31.48 -34.83
N ARG A 134 38.10 30.23 -34.71
CA ARG A 134 38.97 29.06 -34.92
C ARG A 134 39.20 28.90 -36.42
N ASN A 135 40.20 29.63 -36.92
CA ASN A 135 40.57 29.63 -38.33
C ASN A 135 41.94 28.98 -38.48
N THR A 136 42.11 28.20 -39.54
CA THR A 136 43.41 27.68 -39.96
C THR A 136 43.95 28.54 -41.09
N VAL A 137 45.26 28.72 -41.11
CA VAL A 137 45.99 29.38 -42.21
C VAL A 137 46.55 28.29 -43.12
N ASP A 138 46.20 28.32 -44.40
CA ASP A 138 46.70 27.34 -45.39
C ASP A 138 48.00 27.82 -46.03
N ASP A 139 48.04 29.11 -46.41
CA ASP A 139 49.12 29.68 -47.22
C ASP A 139 50.06 30.58 -46.40
N ARG A 140 51.31 30.68 -46.87
CA ARG A 140 52.34 31.57 -46.35
C ARG A 140 51.95 33.05 -46.47
N PHE A 141 51.02 33.36 -47.37
CA PHE A 141 50.44 34.70 -47.55
C PHE A 141 49.32 35.04 -46.54
N GLY A 142 48.91 34.09 -45.69
CA GLY A 142 47.99 34.36 -44.58
C GLY A 142 46.50 34.17 -44.88
N ASP A 143 46.17 33.47 -45.97
CA ASP A 143 44.79 33.11 -46.30
C ASP A 143 44.21 32.17 -45.23
N LYS A 144 43.05 32.57 -44.70
CA LYS A 144 42.39 31.95 -43.54
C LYS A 144 41.04 31.37 -43.92
N PHE A 145 40.75 30.17 -43.43
CA PHE A 145 39.43 29.57 -43.52
C PHE A 145 38.92 29.07 -42.16
N PRO A 146 37.60 29.09 -41.91
CA PRO A 146 37.00 28.62 -40.67
C PRO A 146 37.06 27.09 -40.56
N VAL A 147 37.56 26.59 -39.43
CA VAL A 147 37.80 25.14 -39.21
C VAL A 147 36.52 24.32 -39.12
N ASP A 148 35.45 24.92 -38.59
CA ASP A 148 34.19 24.20 -38.35
C ASP A 148 33.41 23.91 -39.66
N GLN A 149 33.68 24.67 -40.72
CA GLN A 149 33.02 24.55 -42.03
C GLN A 149 33.86 23.78 -43.05
N SER A 150 35.19 23.76 -42.91
CA SER A 150 36.12 23.13 -43.86
C SER A 150 36.15 21.60 -43.85
N GLY A 151 35.38 20.96 -42.96
CA GLY A 151 35.35 19.49 -42.83
C GLY A 151 36.58 18.91 -42.12
N LEU A 152 37.51 19.75 -41.66
CA LEU A 152 38.71 19.34 -40.93
C LEU A 152 38.39 18.80 -39.53
N THR A 153 37.25 19.23 -38.96
CA THR A 153 36.70 18.70 -37.70
C THR A 153 35.67 17.60 -37.96
N GLN A 154 35.79 16.50 -37.22
CA GLN A 154 34.81 15.41 -37.25
C GLN A 154 33.45 15.88 -36.74
N LYS A 155 32.43 15.82 -37.61
CA LYS A 155 31.02 16.06 -37.22
C LYS A 155 30.38 14.74 -36.82
N TYR A 156 30.29 14.49 -35.52
CA TYR A 156 29.72 13.23 -34.98
C TYR A 156 28.25 12.99 -35.35
N VAL A 157 27.52 14.01 -35.79
CA VAL A 157 26.15 13.91 -36.32
C VAL A 157 26.10 13.08 -37.61
N LEU A 158 27.18 13.06 -38.38
CA LEU A 158 27.28 12.33 -39.65
C LEU A 158 27.84 10.91 -39.48
N LYS A 159 27.94 10.42 -38.24
CA LYS A 159 28.41 9.05 -37.97
C LYS A 159 27.37 8.05 -38.50
N LYS A 160 27.83 6.97 -39.13
CA LYS A 160 26.95 5.93 -39.71
C LYS A 160 25.92 5.36 -38.72
N ASN A 161 26.33 5.19 -37.46
CA ASN A 161 25.49 4.61 -36.41
C ASN A 161 24.83 5.70 -35.55
N PHE A 162 24.72 6.92 -36.06
CA PHE A 162 24.07 8.01 -35.33
C PHE A 162 22.56 7.74 -35.25
N GLY A 163 22.02 7.73 -34.04
CA GLY A 163 20.61 7.38 -33.78
C GLY A 163 20.33 5.87 -33.67
N GLU A 164 21.31 5.00 -33.92
CA GLU A 164 21.16 3.56 -33.70
C GLU A 164 21.51 3.16 -32.26
N VAL A 165 20.75 2.21 -31.71
CA VAL A 165 21.05 1.66 -30.38
C VAL A 165 22.30 0.77 -30.46
N PRO A 166 23.33 1.02 -29.64
CA PRO A 166 24.55 0.22 -29.64
C PRO A 166 24.29 -1.26 -29.35
N VAL A 167 25.08 -2.13 -29.99
CA VAL A 167 24.97 -3.60 -29.88
C VAL A 167 24.98 -4.08 -28.43
N TYR A 168 25.86 -3.52 -27.58
CA TYR A 168 25.99 -3.93 -26.18
C TYR A 168 24.74 -3.64 -25.32
N ILE A 169 23.92 -2.67 -25.70
CA ILE A 169 22.65 -2.39 -25.00
C ILE A 169 21.65 -3.50 -25.31
N LYS A 170 21.59 -3.95 -26.56
CA LYS A 170 20.72 -5.06 -26.99
C LYS A 170 21.10 -6.36 -26.30
N THR A 171 22.39 -6.68 -26.24
CA THR A 171 22.86 -7.88 -25.53
C THR A 171 22.51 -7.83 -24.04
N ARG A 172 22.70 -6.68 -23.39
CA ARG A 172 22.35 -6.50 -21.97
C ARG A 172 20.85 -6.63 -21.70
N GLN A 173 20.01 -6.16 -22.61
CA GLN A 173 18.56 -6.34 -22.52
C GLN A 173 18.16 -7.82 -22.62
N ALA A 174 18.73 -8.55 -23.59
CA ALA A 174 18.49 -9.98 -23.75
C ALA A 174 18.96 -10.78 -22.51
N ASP A 175 20.12 -10.46 -21.95
CA ASP A 175 20.63 -11.10 -20.73
C ASP A 175 19.69 -10.86 -19.53
N MET A 176 19.17 -9.64 -19.40
CA MET A 176 18.21 -9.26 -18.35
C MET A 176 16.86 -9.98 -18.52
N GLU A 177 16.37 -10.11 -19.75
CA GLU A 177 15.14 -10.86 -20.05
C GLU A 177 15.30 -12.35 -19.74
N LYS A 178 16.44 -12.94 -20.12
CA LYS A 178 16.77 -14.33 -19.80
C LYS A 178 16.83 -14.56 -18.29
N ALA A 179 17.53 -13.71 -17.55
CA ALA A 179 17.61 -13.80 -16.09
C ALA A 179 16.23 -13.66 -15.43
N LYS A 180 15.35 -12.80 -15.97
CA LYS A 180 13.97 -12.66 -15.50
C LYS A 180 13.16 -13.94 -15.74
N GLN A 181 13.28 -14.55 -16.91
CA GLN A 181 12.61 -15.82 -17.24
C GLN A 181 13.08 -16.94 -16.30
N GLU A 182 14.39 -17.10 -16.11
CA GLU A 182 14.98 -18.09 -15.20
C GLU A 182 14.51 -17.92 -13.75
N TYR A 183 14.41 -16.66 -13.29
CA TYR A 183 13.86 -16.37 -11.97
C TYR A 183 12.38 -16.74 -11.86
N GLN A 184 11.57 -16.40 -12.88
CA GLN A 184 10.15 -16.76 -12.90
C GLN A 184 9.95 -18.28 -12.91
N THR A 185 10.73 -19.02 -13.71
CA THR A 185 10.67 -20.49 -13.74
C THR A 185 11.06 -21.06 -12.37
N TYR A 186 12.15 -20.58 -11.76
CA TYR A 186 12.58 -21.02 -10.43
C TYR A 186 11.51 -20.78 -9.36
N VAL A 187 10.91 -19.59 -9.33
CA VAL A 187 9.83 -19.25 -8.40
C VAL A 187 8.62 -20.16 -8.65
N SER A 188 8.24 -20.37 -9.91
CA SER A 188 7.12 -21.26 -10.25
C SER A 188 7.37 -22.71 -9.83
N ASP A 189 8.59 -23.21 -9.99
CA ASP A 189 8.98 -24.56 -9.60
C ASP A 189 9.08 -24.70 -8.09
N TYR A 190 9.56 -23.65 -7.39
CA TYR A 190 9.54 -23.60 -5.93
C TYR A 190 8.11 -23.67 -5.40
N PHE A 191 7.19 -22.88 -5.97
CA PHE A 191 5.78 -22.97 -5.63
C PHE A 191 5.19 -24.34 -5.99
N ARG A 192 5.52 -24.94 -7.14
CA ARG A 192 5.07 -26.30 -7.50
C ARG A 192 5.57 -27.37 -6.53
N ARG A 193 6.81 -27.26 -6.03
CA ARG A 193 7.39 -28.20 -5.06
C ARG A 193 6.81 -28.05 -3.66
N GLY A 194 6.40 -26.83 -3.28
CA GLY A 194 5.75 -26.54 -1.99
C GLY A 194 4.22 -26.58 -2.03
N ALA A 195 3.61 -26.61 -3.22
CA ALA A 195 2.17 -26.64 -3.39
C ALA A 195 1.67 -28.06 -3.18
N MET A 196 0.84 -28.22 -2.16
CA MET A 196 -0.06 -29.37 -2.03
C MET A 196 -0.90 -29.50 -3.30
N ARG A 197 -1.16 -30.75 -3.72
CA ARG A 197 -1.92 -31.04 -4.94
C ARG A 197 -3.35 -30.54 -4.77
N GLU A 198 -3.82 -29.67 -5.67
CA GLU A 198 -5.24 -29.33 -5.72
C GLU A 198 -6.02 -30.54 -6.25
N MET A 199 -7.05 -30.96 -5.52
CA MET A 199 -7.94 -32.05 -5.94
C MET A 199 -8.75 -31.58 -7.15
N ASP A 200 -8.80 -32.39 -8.21
CA ASP A 200 -9.62 -32.06 -9.36
C ASP A 200 -11.12 -32.15 -9.03
N ILE A 201 -11.93 -31.40 -9.76
CA ILE A 201 -13.38 -31.34 -9.54
C ILE A 201 -14.03 -32.69 -9.81
N GLU A 202 -13.54 -33.44 -10.81
CA GLU A 202 -14.07 -34.76 -11.14
C GLU A 202 -13.66 -35.82 -10.11
N GLU A 203 -12.43 -35.75 -9.58
CA GLU A 203 -11.99 -36.58 -8.44
C GLU A 203 -12.87 -36.32 -7.21
N ARG A 204 -13.13 -35.04 -6.90
CA ARG A 204 -14.00 -34.64 -5.80
C ARG A 204 -15.42 -35.17 -5.95
N LYS A 205 -16.04 -35.04 -7.13
CA LYS A 205 -17.38 -35.58 -7.39
C LYS A 205 -17.43 -37.08 -7.18
N THR A 206 -16.44 -37.80 -7.70
CA THR A 206 -16.34 -39.25 -7.55
C THR A 206 -16.28 -39.67 -6.08
N ILE A 207 -15.52 -38.95 -5.26
CA ILE A 207 -15.44 -39.20 -3.81
C ILE A 207 -16.78 -38.91 -3.13
N VAL A 208 -17.41 -37.78 -3.43
CA VAL A 208 -18.71 -37.41 -2.85
C VAL A 208 -19.80 -38.42 -3.21
N ASP A 209 -19.85 -38.87 -4.46
CA ASP A 209 -20.80 -39.89 -4.91
C ASP A 209 -20.56 -41.24 -4.21
N GLY A 210 -19.28 -41.61 -4.01
CA GLY A 210 -18.90 -42.78 -3.23
C GLY A 210 -19.35 -42.69 -1.75
N LEU A 211 -19.15 -41.53 -1.11
CA LEU A 211 -19.61 -41.29 0.26
C LEU A 211 -21.13 -41.31 0.38
N LYS A 212 -21.84 -40.74 -0.60
CA LYS A 212 -23.32 -40.76 -0.66
C LYS A 212 -23.84 -42.18 -0.79
N LYS A 213 -23.25 -43.00 -1.66
CA LYS A 213 -23.59 -44.42 -1.79
C LYS A 213 -23.37 -45.18 -0.47
N GLN A 214 -22.24 -44.96 0.19
CA GLN A 214 -21.96 -45.58 1.49
C GLN A 214 -22.97 -45.13 2.56
N TRP A 215 -23.41 -43.87 2.52
CA TRP A 215 -24.44 -43.36 3.42
C TRP A 215 -25.80 -44.03 3.14
N GLU A 216 -26.17 -44.21 1.87
CA GLU A 216 -27.39 -44.94 1.48
C GLU A 216 -27.38 -46.37 1.99
N ASP A 217 -26.26 -47.08 1.88
CA ASP A 217 -26.10 -48.45 2.37
C ASP A 217 -26.28 -48.54 3.90
N VAL A 218 -25.60 -47.67 4.66
CA VAL A 218 -25.71 -47.60 6.14
C VAL A 218 -27.11 -47.18 6.56
N HIS A 219 -27.73 -46.26 5.81
CA HIS A 219 -29.09 -45.80 6.07
C HIS A 219 -30.10 -46.92 5.80
N HIS A 220 -29.91 -47.71 4.74
CA HIS A 220 -30.73 -48.88 4.46
C HIS A 220 -30.62 -49.91 5.59
N GLU A 221 -29.41 -50.23 6.06
CA GLU A 221 -29.21 -51.11 7.22
C GLU A 221 -29.93 -50.57 8.47
N TYR A 222 -29.83 -49.28 8.73
CA TYR A 222 -30.55 -48.61 9.83
C TYR A 222 -32.07 -48.75 9.69
N GLN A 223 -32.62 -48.57 8.49
CA GLN A 223 -34.06 -48.73 8.23
C GLN A 223 -34.56 -50.16 8.42
N THR A 224 -33.71 -51.18 8.16
CA THR A 224 -34.07 -52.59 8.37
C THR A 224 -34.09 -53.01 9.84
N LEU A 225 -33.69 -52.14 10.78
CA LEU A 225 -33.73 -52.42 12.20
C LEU A 225 -35.17 -52.64 12.70
N SER A 226 -35.31 -53.57 13.64
CA SER A 226 -36.58 -53.81 14.33
C SER A 226 -36.98 -52.59 15.18
N VAL A 227 -38.28 -52.28 15.18
CA VAL A 227 -38.87 -51.18 15.98
C VAL A 227 -38.63 -51.37 17.48
N LEU A 228 -38.55 -52.62 17.96
CA LEU A 228 -38.31 -52.94 19.37
C LEU A 228 -36.82 -53.14 19.65
N ILE A 229 -36.23 -52.20 20.39
CA ILE A 229 -34.80 -52.15 20.73
C ILE A 229 -34.60 -52.42 22.22
N ASP A 230 -35.08 -53.57 22.67
CA ASP A 230 -35.15 -53.89 24.11
C ASP A 230 -33.83 -54.44 24.66
N THR A 231 -32.94 -54.95 23.80
CA THR A 231 -31.67 -55.57 24.22
C THR A 231 -30.48 -54.62 24.04
N ILE A 232 -29.53 -54.66 24.98
CA ILE A 232 -28.32 -53.83 24.98
C ILE A 232 -27.53 -53.94 23.65
N PRO A 233 -27.31 -55.13 23.06
CA PRO A 233 -26.59 -55.24 21.78
C PRO A 233 -27.33 -54.57 20.62
N LYS A 234 -28.67 -54.65 20.57
CA LYS A 234 -29.47 -53.97 19.54
C LYS A 234 -29.35 -52.45 19.66
N ARG A 235 -29.33 -51.92 20.89
CA ARG A 235 -29.11 -50.50 21.15
C ARG A 235 -27.73 -50.02 20.71
N GLN A 236 -26.67 -50.78 21.05
CA GLN A 236 -25.30 -50.46 20.63
C GLN A 236 -25.11 -50.53 19.12
N TYR A 237 -25.74 -51.50 18.46
CA TYR A 237 -25.71 -51.62 17.00
C TYR A 237 -26.37 -50.41 16.31
N LYS A 238 -27.54 -49.98 16.81
CA LYS A 238 -28.19 -48.74 16.37
C LYS A 238 -27.30 -47.52 16.55
N GLU A 239 -26.73 -47.35 17.74
CA GLU A 239 -25.84 -46.22 18.05
C GLU A 239 -24.62 -46.18 17.13
N ARG A 240 -24.06 -47.35 16.79
CA ARG A 240 -22.95 -47.47 15.82
C ARG A 240 -23.37 -46.98 14.43
N LEU A 241 -24.54 -47.39 13.94
CA LEU A 241 -25.05 -46.96 12.64
C LEU A 241 -25.34 -45.45 12.62
N GLU A 242 -25.95 -44.90 13.67
CA GLU A 242 -26.18 -43.46 13.81
C GLU A 242 -24.88 -42.65 13.84
N HIS A 243 -23.86 -43.16 14.55
CA HIS A 243 -22.55 -42.54 14.58
C HIS A 243 -21.90 -42.54 13.19
N GLN A 244 -21.97 -43.68 12.49
CA GLN A 244 -21.41 -43.82 11.14
C GLN A 244 -22.12 -42.90 10.14
N MET A 245 -23.45 -42.81 10.19
CA MET A 245 -24.21 -41.85 9.37
C MET A 245 -23.77 -40.41 9.63
N LYS A 246 -23.64 -40.03 10.91
CA LYS A 246 -23.22 -38.67 11.30
C LYS A 246 -21.80 -38.34 10.85
N LEU A 247 -20.90 -39.31 10.78
CA LEU A 247 -19.55 -39.11 10.22
C LEU A 247 -19.61 -38.85 8.73
N LEU A 248 -20.31 -39.70 7.97
CA LEU A 248 -20.47 -39.55 6.53
C LEU A 248 -21.13 -38.21 6.16
N GLU A 249 -22.15 -37.78 6.91
CA GLU A 249 -22.79 -36.47 6.70
C GLU A 249 -21.81 -35.30 6.89
N LYS A 250 -20.94 -35.36 7.91
CA LYS A 250 -19.92 -34.33 8.14
C LYS A 250 -18.87 -34.32 7.03
N ASP A 251 -18.46 -35.50 6.57
CA ASP A 251 -17.43 -35.62 5.54
C ASP A 251 -17.97 -35.12 4.18
N ILE A 252 -19.20 -35.46 3.83
CA ILE A 252 -19.89 -34.93 2.64
C ILE A 252 -20.03 -33.40 2.74
N ASP A 253 -20.50 -32.88 3.87
CA ASP A 253 -20.68 -31.44 4.09
C ASP A 253 -19.36 -30.66 3.99
N LEU A 254 -18.26 -31.20 4.54
CA LEU A 254 -16.93 -30.62 4.42
C LEU A 254 -16.49 -30.56 2.96
N LEU A 255 -16.63 -31.67 2.22
CA LEU A 255 -16.26 -31.72 0.81
C LEU A 255 -17.16 -30.83 -0.05
N GLU A 256 -18.46 -30.73 0.20
CA GLU A 256 -19.40 -29.92 -0.57
C GLU A 256 -19.23 -28.42 -0.34
N LYS A 257 -18.95 -27.99 0.90
CA LYS A 257 -18.71 -26.58 1.24
C LYS A 257 -17.42 -26.02 0.66
N HIS A 258 -16.37 -26.84 0.56
CA HIS A 258 -15.06 -26.39 0.08
C HIS A 258 -14.88 -26.74 -1.40
N HIS A 259 -14.85 -25.72 -2.26
CA HIS A 259 -14.66 -25.91 -3.72
C HIS A 259 -13.20 -26.27 -4.08
N VAL A 260 -12.24 -25.72 -3.33
CA VAL A 260 -10.80 -25.94 -3.53
C VAL A 260 -10.25 -26.67 -2.32
N ILE A 261 -9.72 -27.87 -2.53
CA ILE A 261 -9.16 -28.73 -1.49
C ILE A 261 -7.75 -29.10 -1.90
N TYR A 262 -6.79 -28.86 -1.00
CA TYR A 262 -5.40 -29.21 -1.20
C TYR A 262 -5.07 -30.49 -0.44
N ILE A 263 -4.45 -31.44 -1.13
CA ILE A 263 -4.02 -32.72 -0.60
C ILE A 263 -2.49 -32.68 -0.46
N ALA A 264 -2.00 -32.96 0.74
CA ALA A 264 -0.61 -33.31 0.93
C ALA A 264 -0.43 -34.79 0.57
N ASP A 265 0.36 -35.08 -0.46
CA ASP A 265 0.83 -36.43 -0.78
C ASP A 265 1.88 -36.92 0.25
#